data_AF-A0A6J4G1U4-F1
#
_entry.id   AF-A0A6J4G1U4-F1
#
_cell.length_a   1.000
_cell.length_b   1.000
_cell.length_c   1.000
_cell.angle_alpha   90.00
_cell.angle_beta   90.00
_cell.angle_gamma   90.00
#
_symmetry.space_group_name_H-M   'P 1'
#
loop_
_entity.id
_entity.type
_entity.pdbx_description
1 polymer ?
#
loop_
_entity_poly.entity_id
_entity_poly.type
_entity_poly.pdbx_seq_one_letter_code
_entity_poly.pdbx_strand_id
1 'polypeptide(L)' 'MAAEKRRRRAPPMCLELIGVLELRRDLFERRFGRPPQPGEPLFFDPNSEQPRRMDEEGRRRAMAELDALCNL' A
#
# COMPACT_ATOMS: atom_id res chain seq x y z
N MET A 1 29.67 -16.23 10.26
CA MET A 1 28.79 -16.37 9.09
C MET A 1 28.04 -15.05 8.92
N ALA A 2 28.47 -14.19 7.99
CA ALA A 2 27.87 -12.89 7.76
C ALA A 2 26.68 -13.02 6.80
N ALA A 3 25.48 -12.67 7.25
CA ALA A 3 24.29 -12.65 6.41
C ALA A 3 24.44 -11.55 5.34
N GLU A 4 24.70 -11.97 4.11
CA GLU A 4 24.81 -11.09 2.96
C GLU A 4 23.48 -10.35 2.76
N LYS A 5 23.49 -9.04 3.07
CA LYS A 5 22.36 -8.15 2.83
C LYS A 5 22.05 -8.15 1.34
N ARG A 6 21.08 -8.97 0.92
CA ARG A 6 20.55 -8.97 -0.44
C ARG A 6 20.14 -7.55 -0.80
N ARG A 7 20.94 -6.86 -1.63
CA ARG A 7 20.57 -5.57 -2.19
C ARG A 7 19.32 -5.80 -3.04
N ARG A 8 18.17 -5.38 -2.53
CA ARG A 8 16.92 -5.39 -3.30
C ARG A 8 17.08 -4.37 -4.43
N ARG A 9 17.24 -4.85 -5.66
CA ARG A 9 17.16 -3.98 -6.84
C ARG A 9 15.70 -3.57 -6.98
N ALA A 10 15.41 -2.27 -6.85
CA ALA A 10 14.09 -1.76 -7.17
C ALA A 10 13.84 -2.00 -8.67
N PRO A 11 12.74 -2.66 -9.06
CA PRO A 11 12.38 -2.76 -10.47
C PRO A 11 12.10 -1.35 -11.00
N PRO A 12 12.38 -1.08 -12.29
CA PRO A 12 11.89 0.15 -12.91
C PRO A 12 10.37 0.21 -12.77
N MET A 13 9.86 1.28 -12.17
CA MET A 13 8.42 1.54 -12.02
C MET A 13 7.99 2.55 -13.08
N CYS A 14 6.83 2.31 -13.71
CA CYS A 14 6.20 3.31 -14.55
C CYS A 14 5.66 4.47 -13.69
N LEU A 15 5.52 5.66 -14.28
CA LEU A 15 5.06 6.87 -13.57
C LEU A 15 3.67 6.69 -12.94
N GLU A 16 2.77 5.98 -13.62
CA GLU A 16 1.44 5.63 -13.11
C GLU A 16 1.52 4.88 -11.78
N LEU A 17 2.42 3.91 -11.66
CA LEU A 17 2.60 3.15 -10.43
C LEU A 17 3.14 4.02 -9.29
N ILE A 18 4.00 5.00 -9.59
CA ILE A 18 4.51 5.94 -8.60
C ILE A 18 3.35 6.79 -8.04
N GLY A 19 2.48 7.30 -8.92
CA GLY A 19 1.30 8.09 -8.50
C GLY A 19 0.35 7.30 -7.61
N VAL A 20 0.10 6.02 -7.92
CA VAL A 20 -0.73 5.15 -7.06
C VAL A 20 -0.10 4.95 -5.67
N LEU A 21 1.22 4.78 -5.60
CA LEU A 21 1.93 4.61 -4.33
C LEU A 21 1.92 5.87 -3.47
N GLU A 22 2.05 7.05 -4.08
CA GLU A 22 1.93 8.35 -3.41
C GLU A 22 0.52 8.56 -2.86
N LEU A 23 -0.51 8.30 -3.68
CA LEU A 23 -1.91 8.37 -3.24
C LEU A 23 -2.18 7.45 -2.04
N ARG A 24 -1.66 6.22 -2.08
CA ARG A 24 -1.80 5.26 -0.96
C ARG A 24 -1.10 5.74 0.31
N ARG A 25 0.06 6.36 0.18
CA ARG A 25 0.77 6.97 1.32
C ARG A 25 -0.05 8.10 1.93
N ASP A 26 -0.64 8.97 1.14
CA ASP A 26 -1.48 10.08 1.64
C ASP A 26 -2.71 9.56 2.39
N LEU A 27 -3.36 8.52 1.87
CA LEU A 27 -4.49 7.86 2.55
C LEU A 27 -4.07 7.25 3.89
N PHE A 28 -2.87 6.65 3.95
CA PHE A 28 -2.30 6.13 5.19
C PHE A 28 -2.09 7.25 6.22
N GLU A 29 -1.46 8.34 5.80
CA GLU A 29 -1.17 9.49 6.66
C GLU A 29 -2.46 10.12 7.20
N ARG A 30 -3.50 10.24 6.37
CA ARG A 30 -4.83 10.71 6.79
C ARG A 30 -5.50 9.77 7.80
N ARG A 31 -5.35 8.45 7.64
CA ARG A 31 -6.00 7.46 8.52
C ARG A 31 -5.32 7.32 9.88
N PHE A 32 -4.00 7.35 9.90
CA PHE A 32 -3.19 7.02 11.09
C PHE A 32 -2.42 8.22 11.67
N GLY A 33 -2.50 9.39 11.03
CA GLY A 33 -1.87 10.64 11.50
C GLY A 33 -0.34 10.65 11.39
N ARG A 34 0.26 9.70 10.66
CA ARG A 34 1.72 9.59 10.48
C ARG A 34 2.08 8.87 9.17
N PRO A 35 3.30 9.07 8.64
CA PRO A 35 3.78 8.27 7.52
C PRO A 35 3.89 6.78 7.88
N PRO A 36 3.79 5.89 6.87
CA PRO A 36 4.02 4.46 7.05
C PRO A 36 5.49 4.18 7.39
N GLN A 37 5.71 3.27 8.33
CA GLN A 37 7.01 2.74 8.72
C GLN A 37 7.41 1.57 7.82
N PRO A 38 8.71 1.23 7.73
CA PRO A 38 9.16 0.05 7.00
C PRO A 38 8.45 -1.23 7.47
N GLY A 39 7.87 -1.96 6.53
CA GLY A 39 7.14 -3.21 6.81
C GLY A 39 5.63 -3.03 7.02
N GLU A 40 5.15 -1.80 7.17
CA GLU A 40 3.72 -1.53 7.24
C GLU A 40 3.04 -1.63 5.87
N PRO A 41 1.78 -2.08 5.82
CA PRO A 41 1.07 -2.23 4.57
C PRO A 41 0.62 -0.86 4.03
N LEU A 42 1.09 -0.49 2.84
CA LEU A 42 0.53 0.66 2.09
C LEU A 42 -0.92 0.41 1.62
N PHE A 43 -1.26 -0.86 1.38
CA PHE A 43 -2.61 -1.32 1.10
C PHE A 43 -3.21 -1.89 2.41
N PHE A 44 -3.54 -1.00 3.33
CA PHE A 44 -4.04 -1.32 4.67
C PHE A 44 -5.57 -1.40 4.72
N ASP A 45 -6.11 -2.08 5.72
CA ASP A 45 -7.54 -2.04 6.05
C ASP A 45 -7.92 -0.67 6.64
N PRO A 46 -8.75 0.14 5.95
CA PRO A 46 -9.14 1.46 6.42
C PRO A 46 -10.00 1.43 7.69
N ASN A 47 -10.62 0.30 8.01
CA ASN A 47 -11.46 0.18 9.20
C ASN A 47 -10.66 -0.26 10.45
N SER A 48 -9.42 -0.71 10.26
CA SER A 48 -8.59 -1.17 11.37
C SER A 48 -8.03 0.00 12.19
N GLU A 49 -7.98 -0.16 13.52
CA GLU A 49 -7.33 0.80 14.42
C GLU A 49 -5.81 0.85 14.26
N GLN A 50 -5.21 -0.22 13.70
CA GLN A 50 -3.78 -0.33 13.44
C GLN A 50 -3.52 -0.67 11.97
N PRO A 51 -2.36 -0.30 11.40
CA PRO A 51 -2.01 -0.64 10.04
C PRO A 51 -1.91 -2.16 9.86
N ARG A 52 -2.96 -2.76 9.32
CA ARG A 52 -3.04 -4.19 9.04
C ARG A 52 -3.39 -4.41 7.58
N ARG A 53 -2.94 -5.54 7.04
CA ARG A 53 -3.35 -5.95 5.70
C ARG A 53 -4.85 -6.15 5.71
N MET A 54 -5.50 -5.77 4.61
CA MET A 54 -6.88 -6.15 4.36
C MET A 54 -7.01 -7.66 4.43
N ASP A 55 -8.10 -8.14 5.01
CA ASP A 55 -8.53 -9.51 4.80
C ASP A 55 -9.02 -9.70 3.35
N GLU A 56 -9.36 -10.93 3.00
CA GLU A 56 -9.77 -11.27 1.63
C GLU A 56 -10.99 -10.46 1.16
N GLU A 57 -11.90 -10.14 2.08
CA GLU A 57 -13.12 -9.41 1.81
C GLU A 57 -12.88 -7.91 1.68
N GLY A 58 -12.03 -7.33 2.53
CA GLY A 58 -11.53 -5.96 2.42
C GLY A 58 -10.74 -5.75 1.14
N ARG A 59 -9.91 -6.73 0.73
CA ARG A 59 -9.19 -6.70 -0.54
C ARG A 59 -10.15 -6.66 -1.72
N ARG A 60 -11.19 -7.49 -1.71
CA ARG A 60 -12.21 -7.53 -2.76
C ARG A 60 -12.94 -6.18 -2.89
N ARG A 61 -13.30 -5.57 -1.76
CA ARG A 61 -13.94 -4.24 -1.73
C ARG A 61 -13.02 -3.15 -2.27
N ALA A 62 -11.75 -3.14 -1.85
CA ALA A 62 -10.78 -2.17 -2.35
C ALA A 62 -10.48 -2.32 -3.84
N MET A 63 -10.49 -3.55 -4.38
CA MET A 63 -10.39 -3.78 -5.82
C MET A 63 -11.63 -3.28 -6.55
N ALA A 64 -12.83 -3.54 -6.04
CA ALA A 64 -14.07 -3.02 -6.63
C ALA A 64 -14.12 -1.48 -6.63
N GLU A 65 -13.62 -0.82 -5.59
CA GLU A 65 -13.49 0.65 -5.54
C GLU A 65 -12.48 1.16 -6.58
N LEU A 66 -11.36 0.46 -6.77
CA LEU A 66 -10.37 0.80 -7.80
C LEU A 66 -10.94 0.61 -9.21
N ASP A 67 -11.66 -0.48 -9.48
CA ASP A 67 -12.33 -0.72 -10.76
C ASP A 67 -13.34 0.40 -11.06
N ALA A 68 -14.13 0.80 -10.05
CA ALA A 68 -15.10 1.90 -10.17
C ALA A 68 -14.46 3.27 -10.43
N LEU A 69 -13.26 3.52 -9.89
CA LEU A 69 -12.49 4.74 -10.16
C LEU A 69 -11.81 4.73 -11.53
N CYS A 70 -11.54 3.55 -12.09
CA CYS A 70 -10.81 3.38 -13.35
C CYS A 70 -11.70 3.08 -14.57
N ASN A 71 -13.03 2.93 -14.42
CA ASN A 71 -13.93 2.49 -15.51
C ASN A 71 -13.42 1.25 -16.26
N LEU A 72 -12.84 0.28 -15.53
CA LEU A 72 -12.38 -1.00 -16.06
C LEU A 72 -13.51 -2.04 -16.08
#